data_AF-A0A921GLW9-F1
#
_entry.id   AF-A0A921GLW9-F1
#
_cell.length_a   1.000
_cell.length_b   1.000
_cell.length_c   1.000
_cell.angle_alpha   90.00
_cell.angle_beta   90.00
_cell.angle_gamma   90.00
#
_symmetry.space_group_name_H-M   'P 1'
#
loop_
_entity.id
_entity.type
_entity.pdbx_description
1 polymer ?
#
loop_
_entity_poly.entity_id
_entity_poly.type
_entity_poly.pdbx_seq_one_letter_code
_entity_poly.pdbx_strand_id
1 'polypeptide(L)'
;MAKDETRSDAVEALLRADEEELRAKRTRLRTFARNVEVAREAIATAQAAAAEIRTHDGVSRADLARTFELTAAERSLLTPARGRSRLAQSEDGTVGPLDSADAQPESETHEVDGQPDSELDSPADQSDAEDQ
;
A
#
# COMPACT_ATOMS: atom_id res chain seq x y z
N MET A 1 -24.49 50.01 33.24
CA MET A 1 -23.99 48.70 33.72
C MET A 1 -24.62 47.51 33.00
N ALA A 2 -25.83 47.59 32.44
CA ALA A 2 -26.47 46.45 31.75
C ALA A 2 -25.86 45.99 30.40
N LYS A 3 -24.95 46.75 29.77
CA LYS A 3 -24.35 46.39 28.46
C LYS A 3 -23.14 45.45 28.56
N ASP A 4 -22.45 45.42 29.71
CA ASP A 4 -21.31 44.53 29.90
C ASP A 4 -21.76 43.11 30.27
N GLU A 5 -22.87 42.98 31.00
CA GLU A 5 -23.44 41.69 31.40
C GLU A 5 -23.95 40.90 30.18
N THR A 6 -24.67 41.54 29.27
CA THR A 6 -25.13 40.88 28.03
C THR A 6 -24.01 40.48 27.08
N ARG A 7 -22.88 41.21 27.10
CA ARG A 7 -21.68 40.84 26.34
C ARG A 7 -20.97 39.64 26.98
N SER A 8 -20.90 39.58 28.31
CA SER A 8 -20.34 38.43 29.04
C SER A 8 -21.16 37.17 28.74
N ASP A 9 -22.48 37.25 28.83
CA ASP A 9 -23.39 36.13 28.57
C ASP A 9 -23.25 35.59 27.13
N ALA A 10 -23.09 36.49 26.15
CA ALA A 10 -22.90 36.10 24.75
C ALA A 10 -21.56 35.38 24.52
N VAL A 11 -20.50 35.80 25.21
CA VAL A 11 -19.18 35.15 25.15
C VAL A 11 -19.24 33.77 25.82
N GLU A 12 -19.88 33.66 26.98
CA GLU A 12 -20.06 32.37 27.66
C GLU A 12 -20.88 31.38 26.83
N ALA A 13 -21.93 31.85 26.16
CA ALA A 13 -22.73 31.02 25.26
C ALA A 13 -21.92 30.50 24.07
N LEU A 14 -21.06 31.35 23.47
CA LEU A 14 -20.18 30.95 22.37
C LEU A 14 -19.15 29.92 22.83
N LEU A 15 -18.49 30.17 23.97
CA LEU A 15 -17.51 29.23 24.53
C LEU A 15 -18.15 27.86 24.85
N ARG A 16 -19.38 27.85 25.37
CA ARG A 16 -20.12 26.60 25.61
C ARG A 16 -20.40 25.84 24.31
N ALA A 17 -20.81 26.54 23.25
CA ALA A 17 -21.03 25.92 21.95
C ALA A 17 -19.74 25.32 21.36
N ASP A 18 -18.63 26.06 21.44
CA ASP A 18 -17.32 25.59 21.00
C ASP A 18 -16.85 24.36 21.81
N GLU A 19 -17.06 24.36 23.12
CA GLU A 19 -16.75 23.21 23.97
C GLU A 19 -17.55 21.95 23.58
N GLU A 20 -18.83 22.12 23.28
CA GLU A 20 -19.70 21.02 22.83
C GLU A 20 -19.24 20.49 21.47
N GLU A 21 -18.90 21.37 20.53
CA GLU A 21 -18.37 20.96 19.23
C GLU A 21 -17.04 20.21 19.37
N LEU A 22 -16.13 20.71 20.22
CA LEU A 22 -14.85 20.06 20.51
C LEU A 22 -15.04 18.68 21.14
N ARG A 23 -16.00 18.54 22.07
CA ARG A 23 -16.34 17.24 22.66
C ARG A 23 -16.88 16.29 21.59
N ALA A 24 -17.80 16.74 20.74
CA ALA A 24 -18.35 15.92 19.65
C ALA A 24 -17.26 15.49 18.65
N LYS A 25 -16.35 16.41 18.28
CA LYS A 25 -15.20 16.10 17.42
C LYS A 25 -14.26 15.08 18.08
N ARG A 26 -13.92 15.26 19.35
CA ARG A 26 -13.08 14.32 20.10
C ARG A 26 -13.69 12.93 20.14
N THR A 27 -14.99 12.83 20.39
CA THR A 27 -15.72 11.55 20.37
C THR A 27 -15.64 10.89 19.00
N ARG A 28 -15.91 11.62 17.92
CA ARG A 28 -15.80 11.10 16.55
C ARG A 28 -14.40 10.59 16.22
N LEU A 29 -13.36 11.34 16.58
CA LEU A 29 -11.97 10.94 16.35
C LEU A 29 -11.59 9.70 17.16
N ARG A 30 -12.02 9.60 18.42
CA ARG A 30 -11.78 8.42 19.25
C ARG A 30 -12.44 7.17 18.68
N THR A 31 -13.69 7.29 18.21
CA THR A 31 -14.40 6.21 17.53
C THR A 31 -13.67 5.79 16.26
N PHE A 32 -13.25 6.76 15.44
CA PHE A 32 -12.48 6.47 14.23
C PHE A 32 -11.17 5.74 14.54
N ALA A 33 -10.40 6.19 15.53
CA ALA A 33 -9.15 5.53 15.95
C ALA A 33 -9.38 4.06 16.35
N ARG A 34 -10.42 3.82 17.15
CA ARG A 34 -10.82 2.45 17.54
C ARG A 34 -11.19 1.60 16.31
N ASN A 35 -11.93 2.16 15.36
CA ASN A 35 -12.30 1.43 14.14
C ASN A 35 -11.08 1.09 13.27
N VAL A 36 -10.07 1.97 13.23
CA VAL A 36 -8.80 1.69 12.54
C VAL A 36 -8.05 0.54 13.21
N GLU A 37 -8.02 0.48 14.54
CA GLU A 37 -7.41 -0.64 15.28
C GLU A 37 -8.13 -1.96 14.97
N VAL A 38 -9.46 -1.97 15.05
CA VAL A 38 -10.28 -3.15 14.68
C VAL A 38 -10.00 -3.58 13.24
N ALA A 39 -9.92 -2.64 12.29
CA ALA A 39 -9.61 -2.96 10.91
C ALA A 39 -8.19 -3.56 10.75
N ARG A 40 -7.19 -3.05 11.48
CA ARG A 40 -5.82 -3.60 11.47
C ARG A 40 -5.77 -5.02 11.99
N GLU A 41 -6.50 -5.31 13.06
CA GLU A 41 -6.62 -6.66 13.62
C GLU A 41 -7.34 -7.59 12.64
N ALA A 42 -8.46 -7.17 12.06
CA ALA A 42 -9.20 -7.96 11.07
C ALA A 42 -8.33 -8.29 9.84
N ILE A 43 -7.56 -7.32 9.33
CA ILE A 43 -6.61 -7.53 8.23
C ILE A 43 -5.53 -8.55 8.64
N ALA A 44 -4.99 -8.45 9.86
CA ALA A 44 -3.98 -9.39 10.35
C ALA A 44 -4.53 -10.83 10.41
N THR A 45 -5.74 -11.00 10.93
CA THR A 45 -6.41 -12.30 11.00
C THR A 45 -6.68 -12.87 9.60
N ALA A 46 -7.17 -12.05 8.68
CA ALA A 46 -7.41 -12.46 7.30
C ALA A 46 -6.10 -12.84 6.57
N GLN A 47 -5.01 -12.11 6.80
CA GLN A 47 -3.68 -12.45 6.28
C GLN A 47 -3.19 -13.81 6.82
N ALA A 48 -3.40 -14.09 8.11
CA ALA A 48 -3.03 -15.35 8.73
C ALA A 48 -3.82 -16.52 8.13
N ALA A 49 -5.15 -16.39 8.01
CA ALA A 49 -6.00 -17.39 7.38
C ALA A 49 -5.62 -17.62 5.91
N ALA A 50 -5.36 -16.55 5.15
CA ALA A 50 -4.89 -16.68 3.78
C ALA A 50 -3.53 -17.38 3.68
N ALA A 51 -2.63 -17.19 4.64
CA ALA A 51 -1.35 -17.91 4.70
C ALA A 51 -1.54 -19.40 5.03
N GLU A 52 -2.47 -19.72 5.94
CA GLU A 52 -2.82 -21.09 6.32
C GLU A 52 -3.37 -21.87 5.12
N ILE A 53 -4.38 -21.33 4.42
CA ILE A 53 -4.96 -21.93 3.21
C ILE A 53 -3.88 -22.17 2.15
N ARG A 54 -2.99 -21.19 1.93
CA ARG A 54 -1.90 -21.34 0.97
C ARG A 54 -0.90 -22.44 1.34
N THR A 55 -0.69 -22.66 2.64
CA THR A 55 0.31 -23.61 3.14
C THR A 55 -0.25 -25.03 3.16
N HIS A 56 -1.52 -25.20 3.55
CA HIS A 56 -2.14 -26.52 3.74
C HIS A 56 -2.94 -26.99 2.53
N ASP A 57 -3.65 -26.09 1.85
CA ASP A 57 -4.55 -26.44 0.74
C ASP A 57 -3.90 -26.21 -0.64
N GLY A 58 -2.66 -25.68 -0.67
CA GLY A 58 -1.89 -25.46 -1.90
C GLY A 58 -2.49 -24.42 -2.85
N VAL A 59 -3.46 -23.63 -2.40
CA VAL A 59 -4.16 -22.62 -3.22
C VAL A 59 -3.22 -21.44 -3.50
N SER A 60 -3.17 -20.97 -4.75
CA SER A 60 -2.34 -19.81 -5.10
C SER A 60 -2.96 -18.49 -4.62
N ARG A 61 -2.15 -17.42 -4.55
CA ARG A 61 -2.68 -16.06 -4.25
C ARG A 61 -3.68 -15.59 -5.30
N ALA A 62 -3.45 -15.94 -6.57
CA ALA A 62 -4.34 -15.56 -7.66
C ALA A 62 -5.68 -16.29 -7.55
N ASP A 63 -5.67 -17.55 -7.13
CA ASP A 63 -6.89 -18.33 -6.90
C ASP A 63 -7.68 -17.78 -5.73
N LEU A 64 -7.03 -17.50 -4.59
CA LEU A 64 -7.69 -16.83 -3.46
C LEU A 64 -8.34 -15.51 -3.88
N ALA A 65 -7.60 -14.67 -4.62
CA ALA A 65 -8.14 -13.40 -5.07
C ALA A 65 -9.32 -13.55 -6.03
N ARG A 66 -9.33 -14.58 -6.89
CA ARG A 66 -10.44 -14.86 -7.78
C ARG A 66 -11.64 -15.42 -7.02
N THR A 67 -11.43 -16.40 -6.13
CA THR A 67 -12.48 -17.07 -5.36
C THR A 67 -13.23 -16.11 -4.45
N PHE A 68 -12.54 -15.15 -3.85
CA PHE A 68 -13.14 -14.15 -2.96
C PHE A 68 -13.39 -12.80 -3.64
N GLU A 69 -13.26 -12.72 -4.97
CA GLU A 69 -13.51 -11.50 -5.76
C GLU A 69 -12.76 -10.25 -5.23
N LEU A 70 -11.54 -10.45 -4.74
CA LEU A 70 -10.76 -9.39 -4.10
C LEU A 70 -10.40 -8.30 -5.11
N THR A 71 -10.72 -7.06 -4.74
CA THR A 71 -10.27 -5.87 -5.45
C THR A 71 -8.75 -5.74 -5.43
N ALA A 72 -8.17 -4.92 -6.31
CA ALA A 72 -6.73 -4.69 -6.33
C ALA A 72 -6.18 -4.20 -4.98
N ALA A 73 -6.93 -3.34 -4.28
CA ALA A 73 -6.58 -2.84 -2.96
C ALA A 73 -6.56 -3.97 -1.92
N GLU A 74 -7.61 -4.79 -1.87
CA GLU A 74 -7.72 -5.92 -0.94
C GLU A 74 -6.66 -6.98 -1.20
N ARG A 75 -6.35 -7.29 -2.46
CA ARG A 75 -5.24 -8.21 -2.81
C ARG A 75 -3.92 -7.76 -2.22
N SER A 76 -3.63 -6.46 -2.32
CA SER A 76 -2.39 -5.87 -1.80
C SER A 76 -2.31 -5.93 -0.27
N LEU A 77 -3.46 -5.82 0.41
CA LEU A 77 -3.57 -5.85 1.87
C LEU A 77 -3.57 -7.28 2.40
N LEU A 78 -4.40 -8.17 1.85
CA LEU A 78 -4.64 -9.51 2.41
C LEU A 78 -3.63 -10.55 1.94
N THR A 79 -3.08 -10.38 0.75
CA THR A 79 -2.14 -11.33 0.12
C THR A 79 -0.88 -10.65 -0.41
N PRO A 80 -0.09 -9.95 0.44
CA PRO A 80 1.04 -9.14 -0.02
C PRO A 80 2.08 -10.00 -0.76
N ALA A 81 2.53 -9.52 -1.93
CA ALA A 81 3.40 -10.26 -2.85
C ALA A 81 4.77 -10.62 -2.23
N ARG A 82 5.30 -9.73 -1.39
CA ARG A 82 6.57 -9.91 -0.68
C ARG A 82 6.30 -10.08 0.82
N GLY A 83 6.98 -11.05 1.43
CA GLY A 83 6.93 -11.28 2.86
C GLY A 83 7.48 -10.08 3.61
N ARG A 84 6.63 -9.08 3.91
CA ARG A 84 6.84 -8.23 5.06
C ARG A 84 6.50 -9.07 6.29
N SER A 85 7.41 -9.98 6.60
CA SER A 85 7.42 -10.71 7.85
C SER A 85 7.35 -9.68 8.97
N ARG A 86 6.30 -9.73 9.80
CA ARG A 86 6.11 -8.90 10.99
C ARG A 86 7.10 -9.25 12.13
N LEU A 87 8.25 -9.84 11.83
CA LEU A 87 9.27 -10.19 12.82
C LEU A 87 10.41 -9.15 12.95
N ALA A 88 10.35 -8.03 12.23
CA ALA A 88 11.36 -6.96 12.31
C ALA A 88 10.79 -5.62 12.81
N GLN A 89 9.90 -5.66 13.81
CA GLN A 89 9.67 -4.52 14.69
C GLN A 89 10.40 -4.77 16.02
N SER A 90 11.72 -4.93 15.92
CA SER A 90 12.62 -4.61 17.02
C SER A 90 13.21 -3.24 16.68
N GLU A 91 12.86 -2.27 17.52
CA GLU A 91 13.53 -1.01 17.79
C GLU A 91 14.88 -0.81 17.08
N ASP A 92 14.94 0.05 16.05
CA ASP A 92 16.06 0.99 15.94
C ASP A 92 15.72 2.16 15.01
N GLY A 93 15.97 3.37 15.49
CA GLY A 93 15.66 4.64 14.84
C GLY A 93 16.68 5.00 13.76
N THR A 94 16.60 4.36 12.59
CA THR A 94 17.35 4.82 11.42
C THR A 94 16.42 5.49 10.41
N VAL A 95 16.41 6.82 10.44
CA VAL A 95 15.98 7.67 9.31
C VAL A 95 16.89 7.38 8.12
N GLY A 96 16.43 6.51 7.21
CA GLY A 96 17.06 6.30 5.90
C GLY A 96 16.79 7.50 4.98
N PRO A 97 17.77 7.88 4.13
CA PRO A 97 17.84 9.19 3.50
C PRO A 97 16.69 9.43 2.52
N LEU A 98 16.11 10.63 2.60
CA LEU A 98 15.24 11.22 1.58
C LEU A 98 16.06 11.38 0.29
N ASP A 99 15.96 10.39 -0.59
CA ASP A 99 16.43 10.49 -1.97
C ASP A 99 15.61 11.57 -2.67
N SER A 100 16.19 12.77 -2.69
CA SER A 100 15.70 13.92 -3.43
C SER A 100 16.28 13.81 -4.84
N ALA A 101 15.47 13.35 -5.78
CA ALA A 101 15.74 13.53 -7.20
C ALA A 101 14.42 13.84 -7.92
N ASP A 102 14.04 15.11 -7.76
CA ASP A 102 13.24 15.85 -8.72
C ASP A 102 14.05 15.97 -10.02
N ALA A 103 13.61 15.29 -11.08
CA ALA A 103 14.11 15.49 -12.44
C ALA A 103 12.95 15.28 -13.42
N GLN A 104 12.37 16.40 -13.84
CA GLN A 104 11.40 16.50 -14.92
C GLN A 104 11.99 16.01 -16.27
N PRO A 105 11.12 15.60 -17.21
CA PRO A 105 11.51 15.05 -18.50
C PRO A 105 11.69 16.16 -19.54
N GLU A 106 12.85 16.22 -20.19
CA GLU A 106 13.04 17.04 -21.39
C GLU A 106 13.39 16.11 -22.55
N SER A 107 12.51 16.14 -23.55
CA SER A 107 12.58 15.49 -24.84
C SER A 107 13.62 16.13 -25.74
N GLU A 108 14.52 15.33 -26.34
CA GLU A 108 15.20 15.74 -27.57
C GLU A 108 15.47 14.52 -28.47
N THR A 109 14.72 14.48 -29.57
CA THR A 109 14.87 13.55 -30.68
C THR A 109 16.05 13.96 -31.55
N HIS A 110 17.01 13.06 -31.79
CA HIS A 110 17.81 13.10 -33.01
C HIS A 110 18.14 11.67 -33.47
N GLU A 111 17.45 11.24 -34.52
CA GLU A 111 17.79 10.08 -35.34
C GLU A 111 19.09 10.36 -36.11
N VAL A 112 20.07 9.46 -36.03
CA VAL A 112 21.01 9.23 -37.14
C VAL A 112 21.28 7.73 -37.27
N ASP A 113 20.84 7.22 -38.41
CA ASP A 113 21.17 5.98 -39.10
C ASP A 113 22.48 5.28 -38.69
N GLY A 114 22.37 4.00 -38.35
CA GLY A 114 23.49 3.06 -38.23
C GLY A 114 22.95 1.63 -38.32
N GLN A 115 22.96 1.09 -39.54
CA GLN A 115 22.39 -0.19 -39.95
C GLN A 115 22.65 -1.37 -39.00
N PRO A 116 21.66 -2.29 -38.83
CA PRO A 116 21.92 -3.62 -38.28
C PRO A 116 22.56 -4.50 -39.36
N ASP A 117 23.87 -4.71 -39.29
CA ASP A 117 24.49 -5.79 -40.07
C ASP A 117 24.08 -7.13 -39.47
N SER A 118 23.29 -7.81 -40.28
CA SER A 118 22.84 -9.18 -40.18
C SER A 118 24.00 -10.17 -40.29
N GLU A 119 24.30 -10.91 -39.23
CA GLU A 119 24.88 -12.25 -39.35
C GLU A 119 24.02 -13.26 -38.60
N LEU A 120 23.00 -13.71 -39.32
CA LEU A 120 22.49 -15.07 -39.23
C LEU A 120 23.63 -16.02 -39.62
N ASP A 121 24.18 -16.76 -38.67
CA ASP A 121 24.79 -18.04 -38.98
C ASP A 121 24.11 -19.13 -38.16
N SER A 122 23.39 -19.98 -38.89
CA SER A 122 22.65 -21.11 -38.35
C SER A 122 23.58 -22.31 -38.19
N PRO A 123 23.31 -23.22 -37.23
CA PRO A 123 24.16 -24.36 -36.97
C PRO A 123 24.17 -25.34 -38.15
N ALA A 124 25.36 -25.61 -38.69
CA ALA A 124 25.60 -26.72 -39.60
C ALA A 124 25.51 -28.06 -38.85
N ASP A 125 24.37 -28.71 -39.04
CA ASP A 125 24.24 -30.10 -39.50
C ASP A 125 25.54 -30.95 -39.46
N GLN A 126 25.65 -31.84 -38.47
CA GLN A 126 26.55 -32.99 -38.50
C GLN A 126 25.73 -34.27 -38.39
N SER A 127 25.28 -34.71 -39.56
CA SER A 127 25.35 -36.10 -40.05
C SER A 127 25.20 -37.23 -39.03
N ASP A 128 24.03 -37.87 -39.12
CA ASP A 128 23.83 -39.31 -39.21
C ASP A 128 25.11 -40.15 -39.32
N ALA A 129 25.29 -41.04 -38.35
CA ALA A 129 26.08 -42.25 -38.49
C ALA A 129 25.15 -43.44 -38.24
N GLU A 130 24.45 -43.87 -39.30
CA GLU A 130 23.84 -45.19 -39.39
C GLU A 130 24.90 -46.23 -39.77
N ASP A 131 25.10 -47.19 -38.86
CA ASP A 131 24.99 -48.64 -39.05
C ASP A 131 25.56 -49.29 -40.33
N GLN A 132 26.71 -49.98 -40.17
CA GLN A 132 26.92 -51.41 -40.52
C GLN A 132 28.35 -51.89 -40.22
#